data_AF-A0A8J7DEI3-F1
#
_entry.id   AF-A0A8J7DEI3-F1
#
_cell.length_a   1.000
_cell.length_b   1.000
_cell.length_c   1.000
_cell.angle_alpha   90.00
_cell.angle_beta   90.00
_cell.angle_gamma   90.00
#
_symmetry.space_group_name_H-M   'P 1'
#
loop_
_entity.id
_entity.type
_entity.pdbx_description
1 polymer ?
#
loop_
_entity_poly.entity_id
_entity_poly.type
_entity_poly.pdbx_seq_one_letter_code
_entity_poly.pdbx_strand_id
1 'polypeptide(L)'
;MTTPSIIVTKKRKPQLEKAKLVAYNGEAEDIELMFNPTEISFSRMVEWKSNDGNRGTDLLPKINFSGVKPYMFTLKQLLFDTYETKESVMEKYIDKIKKGVETKKGAGDKRPPVYILTWGTVYFHCVIKKVTYTLNMFLTDGTPVRAMVDIELQEVNQNNLPGGRESASRGAARQQDSRL
;
A
#
# COMPACT_ATOMS: atom_id res chain seq x y z
N MET A 1 23.77 -34.53 -30.37
CA MET A 1 23.90 -33.14 -30.83
C MET A 1 22.69 -32.38 -30.31
N THR A 2 22.91 -31.40 -29.43
CA THR A 2 21.82 -30.67 -28.76
C THR A 2 21.61 -29.35 -29.48
N THR A 3 20.48 -29.18 -30.15
CA THR A 3 20.13 -27.96 -30.90
C THR A 3 19.77 -26.85 -29.92
N PRO A 4 20.40 -25.66 -29.97
CA PRO A 4 20.02 -24.56 -29.11
C PRO A 4 18.67 -23.99 -29.56
N SER A 5 17.68 -24.02 -28.68
CA SER A 5 16.39 -23.36 -28.85
C SER A 5 16.56 -21.85 -28.67
N ILE A 6 16.37 -21.08 -29.74
CA ILE A 6 16.36 -19.62 -29.71
C ILE A 6 15.07 -19.14 -29.04
N ILE A 7 15.20 -18.54 -27.86
CA ILE A 7 14.07 -17.88 -27.17
C ILE A 7 13.82 -16.55 -27.88
N VAL A 8 12.81 -16.51 -28.74
CA VAL A 8 12.34 -15.27 -29.37
C VAL A 8 11.46 -14.52 -28.35
N THR A 9 12.04 -13.56 -27.65
CA THR A 9 11.29 -12.69 -26.74
C THR A 9 10.35 -11.78 -27.55
N LYS A 10 9.05 -12.11 -27.55
CA LYS A 10 8.01 -11.30 -28.17
C LYS A 10 7.98 -9.91 -27.51
N LYS A 11 8.43 -8.87 -28.21
CA LYS A 11 8.37 -7.48 -27.72
C LYS A 11 6.91 -7.15 -27.38
N ARG A 12 6.66 -6.73 -26.13
CA ARG A 12 5.33 -6.28 -25.70
C ARG A 12 4.99 -4.98 -26.45
N LYS A 13 3.75 -4.85 -26.93
CA LYS A 13 3.20 -3.56 -27.37
C LYS A 13 2.72 -2.83 -26.12
N PRO A 14 3.38 -1.75 -25.67
CA PRO A 14 2.95 -1.05 -24.47
C PRO A 14 1.61 -0.36 -24.73
N GLN A 15 0.59 -0.74 -23.96
CA GLN A 15 -0.67 0.00 -23.86
C GLN A 15 -0.63 0.83 -22.57
N LEU A 16 -1.08 2.09 -22.63
CA LEU A 16 -1.11 2.94 -21.46
C LEU A 16 -2.17 2.41 -20.49
N GLU A 17 -1.71 1.93 -19.34
CA GLU A 17 -2.57 1.55 -18.22
C GLU A 17 -2.31 2.51 -17.06
N LYS A 18 -3.39 3.00 -16.46
CA LYS A 18 -3.34 3.92 -15.33
C LYS A 18 -3.33 3.15 -14.02
N ALA A 19 -2.50 3.57 -13.09
CA ALA A 19 -2.52 3.05 -11.74
C ALA A 19 -3.80 3.49 -11.01
N LYS A 20 -4.43 2.57 -10.28
CA LYS A 20 -5.67 2.82 -9.53
C LYS A 20 -5.66 2.11 -8.18
N LEU A 21 -6.29 2.72 -7.20
CA LEU A 21 -6.70 2.08 -5.94
C LEU A 21 -8.18 1.75 -6.05
N VAL A 22 -8.47 0.46 -6.24
CA VAL A 22 -9.84 -0.04 -6.37
C VAL A 22 -10.36 -0.39 -4.97
N ALA A 23 -11.51 0.16 -4.58
CA ALA A 23 -12.07 -0.14 -3.28
C ALA A 23 -12.53 -1.60 -3.21
N TYR A 24 -12.05 -2.32 -2.21
CA TYR A 24 -12.45 -3.71 -2.00
C TYR A 24 -13.93 -3.78 -1.63
N ASN A 25 -14.69 -4.67 -2.27
CA ASN A 25 -16.12 -4.87 -2.05
C ASN A 25 -16.99 -3.59 -2.09
N GLY A 26 -16.56 -2.55 -2.83
CA GLY A 26 -17.28 -1.27 -2.87
C GLY A 26 -17.37 -0.57 -1.52
N GLU A 27 -16.38 -0.80 -0.63
CA GLU A 27 -16.32 -0.15 0.69
C GLU A 27 -16.25 1.38 0.59
N ALA A 28 -15.68 1.89 -0.51
CA ALA A 28 -15.48 3.30 -0.84
C ALA A 28 -15.49 3.50 -2.36
N GLU A 29 -15.26 4.73 -2.82
CA GLU A 29 -15.03 5.03 -4.23
C GLU A 29 -13.60 4.69 -4.65
N ASP A 30 -13.46 4.25 -5.91
CA ASP A 30 -12.17 4.02 -6.54
C ASP A 30 -11.39 5.33 -6.72
N ILE A 31 -10.09 5.27 -6.46
CA ILE A 31 -9.16 6.39 -6.65
C ILE A 31 -8.30 6.07 -7.87
N GLU A 32 -8.63 6.71 -8.99
CA GLU A 32 -7.81 6.65 -10.21
C GLU A 32 -6.75 7.75 -10.19
N LEU A 33 -5.50 7.38 -10.45
CA LEU A 33 -4.41 8.34 -10.53
C LEU A 33 -4.48 9.07 -11.87
N MET A 34 -4.37 10.41 -11.85
CA MET A 34 -4.42 11.21 -13.07
C MET A 34 -3.24 10.89 -13.99
N PHE A 35 -2.04 10.86 -13.39
CA PHE A 35 -0.79 10.43 -14.00
C PHE A 35 -0.22 9.24 -13.21
N ASN A 36 0.53 8.38 -13.90
CA ASN A 36 1.20 7.27 -13.25
C ASN A 36 2.33 7.77 -12.34
N PRO A 37 2.59 7.10 -11.20
CA PRO A 37 3.66 7.47 -10.29
C PRO A 37 5.02 7.41 -11.00
N THR A 38 5.90 8.35 -10.64
CA THR A 38 7.31 8.33 -11.08
C THR A 38 8.09 7.20 -10.38
N GLU A 39 7.74 6.94 -9.12
CA GLU A 39 8.37 5.93 -8.27
C GLU A 39 7.29 5.22 -7.43
N ILE A 40 7.39 3.90 -7.35
CA ILE A 40 6.70 3.09 -6.34
C ILE A 40 7.77 2.39 -5.52
N SER A 41 7.81 2.65 -4.22
CA SER A 41 8.74 1.98 -3.30
C SER A 41 8.02 0.91 -2.48
N PHE A 42 8.73 -0.19 -2.22
CA PHE A 42 8.24 -1.35 -1.46
C PHE A 42 9.21 -1.60 -0.31
N SER A 43 8.71 -1.71 0.91
CA SER A 43 9.53 -2.06 2.06
C SER A 43 8.82 -3.04 2.99
N ARG A 44 9.58 -3.99 3.55
CA ARG A 44 9.11 -4.89 4.59
C ARG A 44 10.19 -5.04 5.63
N MET A 45 9.79 -5.14 6.88
CA MET A 45 10.70 -5.35 7.99
C MET A 45 10.41 -6.68 8.66
N VAL A 46 11.48 -7.40 9.01
CA VAL A 46 11.41 -8.58 9.87
C VAL A 46 11.99 -8.19 11.23
N GLU A 47 11.22 -8.39 12.28
CA GLU A 47 11.63 -8.06 13.64
C GLU A 47 12.35 -9.24 14.30
N TRP A 48 13.51 -8.95 14.86
CA TRP A 48 14.32 -9.86 15.67
C TRP A 48 14.51 -9.22 17.06
N LYS A 49 14.35 -10.01 18.12
CA LYS A 49 14.60 -9.58 19.50
C LYS A 49 15.90 -10.19 19.99
N SER A 50 16.82 -9.34 20.42
CA SER A 50 18.01 -9.74 21.16
C SER A 50 17.71 -9.78 22.65
N ASN A 51 18.19 -10.81 23.34
CA ASN A 51 18.16 -10.86 24.80
C ASN A 51 19.55 -10.54 25.34
N ASP A 52 19.77 -9.28 25.71
CA ASP A 52 21.10 -8.74 26.11
C ASP A 52 21.56 -9.18 27.52
N GLY A 53 20.83 -10.11 28.15
CA GLY A 53 21.10 -10.59 29.51
C GLY A 53 21.71 -11.99 29.60
N ASN A 54 21.98 -12.67 28.48
CA ASN A 54 22.49 -14.04 28.53
C ASN A 54 24.01 -14.03 28.81
N ARG A 55 24.41 -14.33 30.06
CA ARG A 55 25.81 -14.64 30.42
C ARG A 55 26.18 -16.05 29.91
N GLY A 56 26.18 -16.22 28.59
CA GLY A 56 26.73 -17.39 27.93
C GLY A 56 28.24 -17.26 27.73
N THR A 57 28.90 -18.36 27.37
CA THR A 57 30.34 -18.39 27.04
C THR A 57 30.68 -17.59 25.79
N ASP A 58 29.71 -17.38 24.91
CA ASP A 58 29.85 -16.55 23.71
C ASP A 58 29.42 -15.11 23.99
N LEU A 59 30.23 -14.17 23.52
CA LEU A 59 30.05 -12.72 23.74
C LEU A 59 28.88 -12.11 22.95
N LEU A 60 28.20 -12.89 22.11
CA LEU A 60 27.08 -12.43 21.28
C LEU A 60 25.73 -12.83 21.89
N PRO A 61 24.75 -11.91 21.95
CA PRO A 61 23.44 -12.20 22.51
C PRO A 61 22.61 -13.09 21.57
N LYS A 62 21.76 -13.95 22.17
CA LYS A 62 20.83 -14.80 21.41
C LYS A 62 19.74 -13.95 20.77
N ILE A 63 19.61 -14.07 19.44
CA ILE A 63 18.53 -13.43 18.68
C ILE A 63 17.36 -14.40 18.48
N ASN A 64 16.13 -13.90 18.64
CA ASN A 64 14.90 -14.65 18.44
C ASN A 64 13.99 -13.93 17.44
N PHE A 65 13.42 -14.68 16.50
CA PHE A 65 12.44 -14.16 15.56
C PHE A 65 11.19 -13.66 16.29
N SER A 66 10.76 -12.43 16.00
CA SER A 66 9.62 -11.78 16.65
C SER A 66 8.41 -11.57 15.76
N GLY A 67 8.60 -11.58 14.44
CA GLY A 67 7.51 -11.47 13.49
C GLY A 67 7.92 -10.77 12.20
N VAL A 68 7.03 -10.80 11.21
CA VAL A 68 7.16 -10.07 9.96
C VAL A 68 6.14 -8.92 9.97
N LYS A 69 6.58 -7.69 9.67
CA LYS A 69 5.68 -6.56 9.48
C LYS A 69 5.00 -6.63 8.10
N PRO A 70 3.80 -6.06 7.95
CA PRO A 70 3.18 -5.92 6.62
C PRO A 70 4.07 -5.10 5.68
N TYR A 71 3.96 -5.34 4.36
CA TYR A 71 4.61 -4.46 3.39
C TYR A 71 4.08 -3.01 3.52
N MET A 72 4.98 -2.05 3.49
CA MET A 72 4.66 -0.64 3.27
C MET A 72 4.97 -0.29 1.82
N PHE A 73 4.08 0.47 1.20
CA PHE A 73 4.23 0.96 -0.15
C PHE A 73 4.17 2.48 -0.14
N THR A 74 5.03 3.14 -0.89
CA THR A 74 4.94 4.60 -1.04
C THR A 74 4.82 4.94 -2.51
N LEU A 75 3.69 5.56 -2.86
CA LEU A 75 3.47 6.21 -4.14
C LEU A 75 3.89 7.66 -3.97
N LYS A 76 4.94 8.08 -4.69
CA LYS A 76 5.46 9.45 -4.58
C LYS A 76 5.12 10.27 -5.81
N GLN A 77 5.06 11.58 -5.61
CA GLN A 77 4.91 12.59 -6.65
C GLN A 77 3.71 12.37 -7.56
N LEU A 78 2.56 12.00 -6.97
CA LEU A 78 1.31 11.87 -7.71
C LEU A 78 0.79 13.26 -8.04
N LEU A 79 0.91 13.63 -9.31
CA LEU A 79 0.43 14.90 -9.80
C LEU A 79 -1.07 14.82 -10.09
N PHE A 80 -1.82 15.78 -9.54
CA PHE A 80 -3.21 16.06 -9.92
C PHE A 80 -3.30 17.49 -10.41
N ASP A 81 -3.89 17.66 -11.59
CA ASP A 81 -3.98 18.94 -12.29
C ASP A 81 -5.38 19.14 -12.86
N THR A 82 -5.95 20.30 -12.61
CA THR A 82 -7.24 20.76 -13.11
C THR A 82 -7.13 22.17 -13.68
N TYR A 83 -5.93 22.62 -14.06
CA TYR A 83 -5.67 23.97 -14.55
C TYR A 83 -6.44 24.26 -15.83
N GLU A 84 -6.41 23.33 -16.78
CA GLU A 84 -7.10 23.47 -18.07
C GLU A 84 -8.63 23.55 -17.91
N THR A 85 -9.19 22.80 -16.96
CA THR A 85 -10.64 22.83 -16.68
C THR A 85 -11.03 23.98 -15.73
N LYS A 86 -10.06 24.63 -15.09
CA LYS A 86 -10.24 25.67 -14.07
C LYS A 86 -11.14 25.23 -12.91
N GLU A 87 -11.15 23.93 -12.61
CA GLU A 87 -11.92 23.36 -11.50
C GLU A 87 -11.02 23.18 -10.27
N SER A 88 -11.61 23.17 -9.07
CA SER A 88 -10.87 22.89 -7.84
C SER A 88 -10.32 21.46 -7.84
N VAL A 89 -8.99 21.31 -7.76
CA VAL A 89 -8.34 19.99 -7.64
C VAL A 89 -8.72 19.31 -6.34
N MET A 90 -9.03 20.10 -5.31
CA MET A 90 -9.42 19.61 -3.99
C MET A 90 -10.71 18.82 -4.06
N GLU A 91 -11.75 19.42 -4.63
CA GLU A 91 -13.09 18.82 -4.71
C GLU A 91 -13.11 17.60 -5.64
N LYS A 92 -12.37 17.68 -6.75
CA LYS A 92 -12.38 16.65 -7.79
C LYS A 92 -11.60 15.40 -7.40
N TYR A 93 -10.44 15.55 -6.75
CA TYR A 93 -9.52 14.43 -6.49
C TYR A 93 -9.14 14.31 -5.02
N ILE A 94 -8.68 15.37 -4.37
CA ILE A 94 -8.08 15.28 -3.03
C ILE A 94 -9.09 14.87 -1.98
N ASP A 95 -10.33 15.36 -2.05
CA ASP A 95 -11.38 15.00 -1.11
C ASP A 95 -11.79 13.52 -1.24
N LYS A 96 -11.70 12.94 -2.43
CA LYS A 96 -11.88 11.49 -2.60
C LYS A 96 -10.76 10.71 -1.89
N ILE A 97 -9.51 11.15 -2.05
CA ILE A 97 -8.37 10.52 -1.39
C ILE A 97 -8.49 10.64 0.14
N LYS A 98 -8.87 11.81 0.65
CA LYS A 98 -9.09 12.06 2.09
C LYS A 98 -10.16 11.12 2.66
N LYS A 99 -11.30 10.98 1.97
CA LYS A 99 -12.35 10.02 2.35
C LYS A 99 -11.84 8.58 2.40
N GLY A 100 -10.86 8.22 1.59
CA GLY A 100 -10.23 6.89 1.61
C GLY A 100 -9.35 6.61 2.83
N VAL A 101 -8.99 7.64 3.61
CA VAL A 101 -8.28 7.49 4.90
C VAL A 101 -9.26 7.55 6.08
N GLU A 102 -10.39 8.21 5.90
CA GLU A 102 -11.39 8.37 6.93
C GLU A 102 -12.13 7.06 7.22
N THR A 103 -12.53 6.89 8.49
CA THR A 103 -13.34 5.74 8.91
C THR A 103 -14.74 5.82 8.32
N LYS A 104 -15.26 4.69 7.84
CA LYS A 104 -16.64 4.62 7.32
C LYS A 104 -17.65 5.02 8.40
N LYS A 105 -18.47 6.04 8.13
CA LYS A 105 -19.61 6.41 8.98
C LYS A 105 -20.75 5.42 8.75
N GLY A 106 -21.20 4.73 9.80
CA GLY A 106 -22.48 3.99 9.81
C GLY A 106 -22.43 2.46 9.77
N ALA A 107 -21.26 1.84 9.58
CA ALA A 107 -21.09 0.41 9.84
C ALA A 107 -20.49 0.22 11.24
N GLY A 108 -20.85 -0.85 11.96
CA GLY A 108 -20.30 -1.15 13.29
C GLY A 108 -18.77 -1.28 13.35
N ASP A 109 -18.12 -1.27 12.19
CA ASP A 109 -16.68 -1.40 12.00
C ASP A 109 -16.07 -0.02 11.68
N LYS A 110 -15.49 0.62 12.71
CA LYS A 110 -14.86 1.95 12.60
C LYS A 110 -13.44 1.81 12.06
N ARG A 111 -13.30 1.53 10.77
CA ARG A 111 -12.00 1.44 10.11
C ARG A 111 -11.98 2.16 8.76
N PRO A 112 -10.78 2.52 8.26
CA PRO A 112 -10.61 2.94 6.88
C PRO A 112 -10.98 1.81 5.89
N PRO A 113 -11.39 2.18 4.66
CA PRO A 113 -11.62 1.23 3.57
C PRO A 113 -10.37 0.45 3.18
N VAL A 114 -10.57 -0.78 2.72
CA VAL A 114 -9.52 -1.56 2.07
C VAL A 114 -9.54 -1.28 0.57
N TYR A 115 -8.36 -1.14 -0.01
CA TYR A 115 -8.13 -0.92 -1.43
C TYR A 115 -7.26 -2.03 -2.02
N ILE A 116 -7.32 -2.18 -3.34
CA ILE A 116 -6.42 -3.00 -4.13
C ILE A 116 -5.64 -2.08 -5.06
N LEU A 117 -4.31 -2.07 -4.95
CA LEU A 117 -3.46 -1.35 -5.90
C LEU A 117 -3.38 -2.15 -7.21
N THR A 118 -3.73 -1.50 -8.31
CA THR A 118 -3.76 -2.09 -9.66
C THR A 118 -3.00 -1.20 -10.63
N TRP A 119 -2.10 -1.80 -11.42
CA TRP A 119 -1.41 -1.12 -12.53
C TRP A 119 -0.79 -2.14 -13.48
N GLY A 120 -1.48 -2.51 -14.57
CA GLY A 120 -1.07 -3.64 -15.42
C GLY A 120 -1.43 -4.99 -14.82
N THR A 121 -1.20 -5.11 -13.52
CA THR A 121 -1.44 -6.28 -12.70
C THR A 121 -1.98 -5.84 -11.34
N VAL A 122 -2.63 -6.78 -10.64
CA VAL A 122 -2.99 -6.61 -9.23
C VAL A 122 -1.72 -6.74 -8.38
N TYR A 123 -1.50 -5.78 -7.48
CA TYR A 123 -0.39 -5.81 -6.54
C TYR A 123 -0.82 -6.48 -5.22
N PHE A 124 -1.42 -5.71 -4.31
CA PHE A 124 -1.79 -6.18 -2.97
C PHE A 124 -3.08 -5.51 -2.49
N HIS A 125 -3.72 -6.15 -1.52
CA HIS A 125 -4.74 -5.50 -0.69
C HIS A 125 -4.03 -4.61 0.32
N CYS A 126 -4.49 -3.37 0.46
CA CYS A 126 -3.86 -2.37 1.30
C CYS A 126 -4.86 -1.39 1.90
N VAL A 127 -4.45 -0.73 2.98
CA VAL A 127 -5.12 0.45 3.53
C VAL A 127 -4.23 1.67 3.32
N ILE A 128 -4.85 2.84 3.19
CA ILE A 128 -4.09 4.09 3.14
C ILE A 128 -3.68 4.45 4.57
N LYS A 129 -2.37 4.45 4.82
CA LYS A 129 -1.80 4.74 6.13
C LYS A 129 -1.58 6.23 6.34
N LYS A 130 -1.12 6.93 5.29
CA LYS A 130 -0.84 8.36 5.34
C LYS A 130 -0.97 8.96 3.94
N VAL A 131 -1.52 10.16 3.89
CA VAL A 131 -1.60 10.98 2.68
C VAL A 131 -0.97 12.32 3.01
N THR A 132 -0.02 12.74 2.19
CA THR A 132 0.58 14.07 2.25
C THR A 132 0.29 14.74 0.93
N TYR A 133 -0.26 15.96 0.94
CA TYR A 133 -0.53 16.70 -0.29
C TYR A 133 -0.06 18.14 -0.18
N THR A 134 0.50 18.66 -1.27
CA THR A 134 0.97 20.05 -1.38
C THR A 134 0.25 20.71 -2.54
N LEU A 135 -0.44 21.81 -2.29
CA LEU A 135 -1.08 22.64 -3.33
C LEU A 135 -0.03 23.62 -3.88
N ASN A 136 0.18 23.62 -5.19
CA ASN A 136 1.28 24.36 -5.82
C ASN A 136 0.87 25.24 -7.01
N MET A 137 -0.42 25.28 -7.35
CA MET A 137 -0.95 26.21 -8.35
C MET A 137 -2.36 26.63 -7.96
N PHE A 138 -2.63 27.92 -8.12
CA PHE A 138 -3.88 28.56 -7.74
C PHE A 138 -4.36 29.47 -8.88
N LEU A 139 -5.67 29.58 -9.05
CA LEU A 139 -6.28 30.59 -9.90
C LEU A 139 -6.24 31.97 -9.21
N THR A 140 -6.63 33.01 -9.94
CA THR A 140 -6.63 34.40 -9.45
C THR A 140 -7.58 34.63 -8.28
N ASP A 141 -8.59 33.78 -8.12
CA ASP A 141 -9.54 33.78 -7.01
C ASP A 141 -9.04 32.99 -5.77
N GLY A 142 -7.87 32.34 -5.87
CA GLY A 142 -7.30 31.49 -4.83
C GLY A 142 -7.71 30.02 -4.90
N THR A 143 -8.49 29.60 -5.91
CA THR A 143 -8.90 28.20 -6.07
C THR A 143 -7.67 27.33 -6.41
N PRO A 144 -7.35 26.28 -5.63
CA PRO A 144 -6.24 25.38 -5.96
C PRO A 144 -6.59 24.50 -7.15
N VAL A 145 -5.71 24.47 -8.14
CA VAL A 145 -5.90 23.74 -9.40
C VAL A 145 -4.78 22.72 -9.68
N ARG A 146 -3.80 22.62 -8.79
CA ARG A 146 -2.77 21.59 -8.86
C ARG A 146 -2.33 21.16 -7.47
N ALA A 147 -2.15 19.85 -7.33
CA ALA A 147 -1.67 19.22 -6.11
C ALA A 147 -0.62 18.15 -6.43
N MET A 148 0.42 18.09 -5.60
CA MET A 148 1.36 16.98 -5.54
C MET A 148 1.02 16.13 -4.32
N VAL A 149 0.80 14.83 -4.51
CA VAL A 149 0.33 13.92 -3.45
C VAL A 149 1.30 12.76 -3.28
N ASP A 150 1.64 12.45 -2.04
CA ASP A 150 2.34 11.24 -1.64
C ASP A 150 1.41 10.36 -0.80
N ILE A 151 1.28 9.10 -1.17
CA ILE A 151 0.41 8.13 -0.50
C ILE A 151 1.26 6.98 0.04
N GLU A 152 1.20 6.78 1.36
CA GLU A 152 1.75 5.62 2.03
C GLU A 152 0.63 4.59 2.25
N LEU A 153 0.82 3.40 1.69
CA LEU A 153 -0.10 2.26 1.81
C LEU A 153 0.53 1.20 2.72
N GLN A 154 -0.32 0.48 3.44
CA GLN A 154 0.09 -0.67 4.24
C GLN A 154 -0.67 -1.91 3.78
N GLU A 155 0.06 -3.00 3.55
CA GLU A 155 -0.50 -4.30 3.18
C GLU A 155 -1.48 -4.79 4.25
N VAL A 156 -2.60 -5.33 3.79
CA VAL A 156 -3.52 -6.10 4.62
C VAL A 156 -3.65 -7.50 4.07
N ASN A 157 -3.80 -8.47 4.98
CA ASN A 157 -4.01 -9.84 4.59
C ASN A 157 -5.43 -10.00 4.05
N GLN A 158 -5.57 -10.50 2.83
CA GLN A 158 -6.88 -10.77 2.21
C GLN A 158 -7.72 -11.75 3.06
N ASN A 159 -7.08 -12.70 3.72
CA ASN A 159 -7.74 -13.72 4.56
C ASN A 159 -8.00 -13.23 5.99
N ASN A 160 -7.43 -12.09 6.39
CA ASN A 160 -7.65 -11.48 7.70
C ASN A 160 -7.73 -9.96 7.55
N LEU A 161 -8.83 -9.53 6.93
CA LEU A 161 -9.11 -8.11 6.74
C LEU A 161 -9.36 -7.46 8.11
N PRO A 162 -8.90 -6.21 8.30
CA PRO A 162 -9.18 -5.48 9.53
C PRO A 162 -10.69 -5.46 9.79
N GLY A 163 -11.11 -5.68 11.04
CA GLY A 163 -12.53 -5.77 11.43
C GLY A 163 -13.06 -7.20 11.63
N GLY A 164 -12.36 -8.22 11.14
CA GLY A 164 -12.59 -9.61 11.55
C GLY A 164 -12.08 -9.81 12.97
N ARG A 165 -12.96 -10.13 13.93
CA ARG A 165 -12.59 -10.51 15.30
C ARG A 165 -11.93 -11.89 15.34
N GLU A 166 -10.82 -12.11 14.65
CA GLU A 166 -10.01 -13.30 14.86
C GLU A 166 -8.52 -12.96 14.92
N SER A 167 -8.04 -12.89 16.15
CA SER A 167 -6.62 -12.88 16.46
C SER A 167 -6.05 -14.27 16.15
N ALA A 168 -5.47 -14.44 14.96
CA ALA A 168 -4.90 -15.71 14.49
C ALA A 168 -3.53 -16.03 15.11
N SER A 169 -3.33 -15.76 16.39
CA SER A 169 -2.18 -16.22 17.16
C SER A 169 -2.62 -16.90 18.44
N ARG A 170 -3.32 -18.04 18.32
CA ARG A 170 -3.29 -19.03 19.39
C ARG A 170 -2.00 -19.82 19.22
N GLY A 171 -1.03 -19.59 20.10
CA GLY A 171 0.25 -20.32 20.15
C GLY A 171 0.14 -21.85 20.37
N ALA A 172 -1.08 -22.41 20.31
CA ALA A 172 -1.36 -23.83 20.44
C ALA A 172 -1.19 -24.64 19.14
N ALA A 173 -0.99 -23.99 17.97
CA ALA A 173 -0.78 -24.66 16.68
C ALA A 173 0.71 -24.83 16.29
N ARG A 174 1.64 -24.67 17.24
CA ARG A 174 3.04 -25.05 17.01
C ARG A 174 3.16 -26.55 17.23
N GLN A 175 3.12 -27.34 16.15
CA GLN A 175 3.63 -28.71 16.21
C GLN A 175 5.09 -28.63 16.66
N GLN A 176 5.38 -29.17 17.85
CA GLN A 176 6.76 -29.40 18.28
C GLN A 176 7.36 -30.40 17.30
N ASP A 177 8.38 -29.96 16.57
CA ASP A 177 9.24 -30.85 15.80
C ASP A 177 9.96 -31.77 16.80
N SER A 178 9.65 -33.07 16.77
CA SER A 178 10.15 -34.08 17.71
C SER A 178 11.55 -34.61 17.33
N ARG A 179 12.36 -33.79 16.67
CA ARG A 179 13.78 -34.08 16.42
C ARG A 179 14.71 -33.13 17.18
N LEU A 180 14.65 -33.24 18.51
CA LEU A 180 15.75 -32.94 19.43
C LEU A 180 15.70 -33.96 20.56
#